data_AF-A0A0C1NWU9-F1
#
_entry.id   AF-A0A0C1NWU9-F1
#
_cell.length_a   1.000
_cell.length_b   1.000
_cell.length_c   1.000
_cell.angle_alpha   90.00
_cell.angle_beta   90.00
_cell.angle_gamma   90.00
#
_symmetry.space_group_name_H-M   'P 1'
#
loop_
_entity.id
_entity.type
_entity.pdbx_description
1 polymer ?
#
loop_
_entity_poly.entity_id
_entity_poly.type
_entity_poly.pdbx_seq_one_letter_code
_entity_poly.pdbx_strand_id
1 'polypeptide(L)'
;MDGQQRLTALLVGLQGTYLGRKTKSGKGARTTAPKKLYLDLLHDGRVPDADDEIYYHFEFYEYTPTVLKKNSYWFEVRRILDEEFESDLADQIDYYKQVIREVRGKLTSQEANIVEHNLTRLYEGIRSDVAISYYTETDPDHERILEIFVRANSGGTILSKSDLLLSTLTLHWGTENAREVINQFVDILNNQLTRKNRLNKDFIMKSCLVLLDLPITYRVSSFTKDTCTRIRSSWIDVQHAIKRTVDAANAFGIDENTLTSFNALIPIAYYLHQQPRLTLRGESAAEVLNAQRVRVWLISVLLNNVMGGTSDSMLTKLRGVLQIYRRPNGDFPIAELNKAIAEAGRIAASSDNAVEKVLNIKYGDKDACFLALSLLYDDRNWGTINYSIDHLFPQESFRKNVPDQVKEFRDDFANLALVISDENSGKKNQPLNEWLTTRSPEYLKRHFIPTDQSLWHIERFEKFVIERRKLLRARLQCVFLPDGEST
;
A
#
# COMPACT_ATOMS: atom_id res chain seq x y z
N MET A 1 23.20 5.69 4.92
CA MET A 1 23.23 6.81 3.96
C MET A 1 22.74 6.33 2.61
N ASP A 2 21.71 7.00 2.09
CA ASP A 2 21.19 6.80 0.74
C ASP A 2 22.26 7.19 -0.31
N GLY A 3 22.18 6.64 -1.53
CA GLY A 3 23.17 6.85 -2.60
C GLY A 3 23.41 8.33 -2.90
N GLN A 4 22.35 9.14 -2.90
CA GLN A 4 22.44 10.59 -3.06
C GLN A 4 23.24 11.26 -1.93
N GLN A 5 23.05 10.82 -0.68
CA GLN A 5 23.79 11.35 0.46
C GLN A 5 25.28 10.99 0.39
N ARG A 6 25.62 9.79 -0.10
CA ARG A 6 27.01 9.36 -0.30
C ARG A 6 27.72 10.17 -1.37
N LEU A 7 27.08 10.35 -2.54
CA LEU A 7 27.63 11.18 -3.62
C LEU A 7 27.77 12.65 -3.20
N THR A 8 26.80 13.17 -2.44
CA THR A 8 26.87 14.52 -1.89
C THR A 8 28.04 14.66 -0.91
N ALA A 9 28.25 13.67 -0.02
CA ALA A 9 29.38 13.67 0.91
C ALA A 9 30.73 13.62 0.16
N LEU A 10 30.83 12.82 -0.90
CA LEU A 10 32.01 12.74 -1.74
C LEU A 10 32.30 14.08 -2.45
N LEU A 11 31.27 14.71 -3.01
CA LEU A 11 31.36 16.04 -3.62
C LEU A 11 31.83 17.10 -2.61
N VAL A 12 31.27 17.08 -1.39
CA VAL A 12 31.68 17.99 -0.31
C VAL A 12 33.14 17.75 0.10
N GLY A 13 33.58 16.49 0.19
CA GLY A 13 34.97 16.15 0.52
C GLY A 13 35.98 16.55 -0.55
N LEU A 14 35.64 16.38 -1.83
CA LEU A 14 36.53 16.62 -2.95
C LEU A 14 36.55 18.08 -3.44
N GLN A 15 35.41 18.76 -3.43
CA GLN A 15 35.30 20.11 -4.03
C GLN A 15 34.68 21.14 -3.08
N GLY A 16 34.01 20.71 -2.02
CA GLY A 16 33.25 21.58 -1.13
C GLY A 16 33.94 21.95 0.18
N THR A 17 33.13 22.51 1.08
CA THR A 17 33.50 22.73 2.48
C THR A 17 32.34 22.29 3.38
N TYR A 18 32.65 21.76 4.55
CA TYR A 18 31.69 21.36 5.56
C TYR A 18 31.59 22.42 6.66
N LEU A 19 30.39 22.94 6.91
CA LEU A 19 30.15 23.91 7.99
C LEU A 19 29.93 23.19 9.32
N GLY A 20 31.01 23.00 10.08
CA GLY A 20 30.94 22.45 11.42
C GLY A 20 30.48 23.47 12.46
N ARG A 21 29.68 23.05 13.45
CA ARG A 21 29.44 23.85 14.67
C ARG A 21 30.68 23.83 15.56
N LYS A 22 31.17 25.00 16.00
CA LYS A 22 32.23 25.08 17.00
C LYS A 22 31.75 24.52 18.35
N THR A 23 32.52 23.60 18.92
CA THR A 23 32.34 23.13 20.30
C THR A 23 32.93 24.16 21.26
N LYS A 24 32.03 24.92 21.92
CA LYS A 24 32.24 25.81 23.08
C LYS A 24 33.43 26.80 23.02
N SER A 25 33.12 28.07 22.74
CA SER A 25 33.74 29.20 23.45
C SER A 25 32.81 30.42 23.48
N GLY A 26 32.33 30.79 24.68
CA GLY A 26 31.80 32.12 25.01
C GLY A 26 30.40 32.47 24.49
N LYS A 27 29.65 33.23 25.31
CA LYS A 27 28.28 33.68 25.05
C LYS A 27 28.15 34.40 23.70
N GLY A 28 27.30 33.88 22.81
CA GLY A 28 26.56 34.71 21.84
C GLY A 28 26.97 34.69 20.37
N ALA A 29 28.04 34.03 19.93
CA ALA A 29 28.40 33.98 18.51
C ALA A 29 28.30 32.56 17.93
N ARG A 30 27.26 32.29 17.13
CA ARG A 30 27.19 31.10 16.26
C ARG A 30 28.11 31.31 15.06
N THR A 31 29.42 31.19 15.24
CA THR A 31 30.36 31.22 14.11
C THR A 31 30.49 29.83 13.52
N THR A 32 29.82 29.58 12.39
CA THR A 32 30.12 28.43 11.53
C THR A 32 31.40 28.72 10.76
N ALA A 33 32.35 27.78 10.76
CA ALA A 33 33.58 27.89 9.98
C ALA A 33 33.58 26.82 8.88
N PRO A 34 33.95 27.18 7.64
CA PRO A 34 34.11 26.21 6.56
C PRO A 34 35.31 25.32 6.86
N LYS A 35 35.10 24.01 6.79
CA LYS A 35 36.15 23.00 6.94
C LYS A 35 36.39 22.27 5.64
N LYS A 36 37.63 21.93 5.34
CA LYS A 36 38.02 21.11 4.18
C LYS A 36 38.49 19.74 4.64
N LEU A 37 38.38 18.75 3.76
CA LEU A 37 38.80 17.38 4.04
C LEU A 37 40.30 17.22 3.79
N TYR A 38 41.00 16.62 4.75
CA TYR A 38 42.41 16.28 4.66
C TYR A 38 42.64 14.79 4.91
N LEU A 39 43.68 14.24 4.30
CA LEU A 39 44.20 12.89 4.52
C LEU A 39 45.57 12.98 5.21
N ASP A 40 45.79 12.19 6.26
CA ASP A 40 47.12 12.06 6.87
C ASP A 40 48.01 11.13 6.04
N LEU A 41 49.01 11.70 5.36
CA LEU A 41 49.94 10.95 4.51
C LEU A 41 50.94 10.10 5.30
N LEU A 42 51.05 10.28 6.62
CA LEU A 42 51.96 9.51 7.47
C LEU A 42 51.26 8.39 8.25
N HIS A 43 49.93 8.32 8.20
CA HIS A 43 49.16 7.22 8.77
C HIS A 43 49.28 5.98 7.86
N ASP A 44 49.64 4.81 8.42
CA ASP A 44 49.90 3.61 7.61
C ASP A 44 48.60 2.95 7.13
N GLY A 45 48.13 3.33 5.95
CA GLY A 45 46.86 2.84 5.42
C GLY A 45 46.84 1.41 4.88
N ARG A 46 47.90 0.64 5.13
CA ARG A 46 47.98 -0.78 4.78
C ARG A 46 47.48 -1.69 5.92
N VAL A 47 47.33 -1.15 7.12
CA VAL A 47 46.89 -1.89 8.31
C VAL A 47 45.65 -1.19 8.88
N PRO A 48 44.53 -1.90 9.11
CA PRO A 48 43.35 -1.29 9.69
C PRO A 48 43.59 -0.94 11.17
N ASP A 49 42.93 0.12 11.64
CA ASP A 49 42.85 0.42 13.06
C ASP A 49 42.14 -0.71 13.82
N ALA A 50 42.58 -0.95 15.06
CA ALA A 50 42.29 -2.17 15.84
C ALA A 50 40.81 -2.48 16.09
N ASP A 51 39.90 -1.52 15.90
CA ASP A 51 38.49 -1.65 16.27
C ASP A 51 37.46 -1.44 15.12
N ASP A 52 37.81 -0.88 13.95
CA ASP A 52 36.76 -0.36 13.03
C ASP A 52 36.95 -0.59 11.50
N GLU A 53 37.85 -1.47 11.04
CA GLU A 53 38.14 -1.66 9.59
C GLU A 53 38.52 -0.35 8.86
N ILE A 54 38.92 0.70 9.60
CA ILE A 54 39.33 1.99 9.04
C ILE A 54 40.81 1.90 8.69
N TYR A 55 41.12 2.05 7.41
CA TYR A 55 42.50 2.02 6.89
C TYR A 55 43.11 3.42 6.78
N TYR A 56 42.33 4.45 6.47
CA TYR A 56 42.87 5.77 6.16
C TYR A 56 42.33 6.83 7.12
N HIS A 57 43.23 7.72 7.56
CA HIS A 57 42.88 8.77 8.51
C HIS A 57 42.49 10.07 7.79
N PHE A 58 41.18 10.31 7.69
CA PHE A 58 40.61 11.52 7.12
C PHE A 58 40.01 12.42 8.21
N GLU A 59 40.24 13.73 8.11
CA GLU A 59 39.65 14.68 9.05
C GLU A 59 39.36 16.05 8.40
N PHE A 60 38.37 16.76 8.95
CA PHE A 60 37.95 18.07 8.50
C PHE A 60 38.59 19.20 9.32
N TYR A 61 39.29 20.11 8.65
CA TYR A 61 39.98 21.23 9.29
C TYR A 61 39.55 22.61 8.78
N GLU A 62 39.49 23.59 9.69
CA GLU A 62 39.13 25.00 9.39
C GLU A 62 40.28 25.76 8.69
N TYR A 63 41.52 25.34 8.91
CA TYR A 63 42.74 25.93 8.36
C TYR A 63 43.66 24.82 7.83
N THR A 64 44.61 25.15 6.95
CA THR A 64 45.59 24.21 6.41
C THR A 64 46.47 23.66 7.54
N PRO A 65 46.27 22.41 7.98
CA PRO A 65 46.90 21.88 9.18
C PRO A 65 48.16 21.12 8.76
N THR A 66 49.14 21.80 8.15
CA THR A 66 50.29 21.13 7.51
C THR A 66 50.97 20.11 8.45
N VAL A 67 51.11 20.46 9.74
CA VAL A 67 51.56 19.54 10.80
C VAL A 67 50.80 19.85 12.09
N LEU A 68 50.14 18.83 12.67
CA LEU A 68 49.48 18.95 13.99
C LEU A 68 50.19 18.15 15.09
N LYS A 69 50.83 17.02 14.72
CA LYS A 69 51.68 16.19 15.60
C LYS A 69 52.98 15.86 14.87
N LYS A 70 54.02 15.44 15.60
CA LYS A 70 55.30 15.03 15.02
C LYS A 70 55.19 13.91 13.96
N ASN A 71 54.10 13.16 13.95
CA ASN A 71 53.90 11.97 13.10
C ASN A 71 52.71 12.12 12.13
N SER A 72 52.25 13.33 11.84
CA SER A 72 51.13 13.58 10.92
C SER A 72 51.52 14.58 9.84
N TYR A 73 51.08 14.36 8.60
CA TYR A 73 51.17 15.35 7.54
C TYR A 73 49.88 15.37 6.73
N TRP A 74 49.16 16.48 6.78
CA TRP A 74 47.80 16.56 6.25
C TRP A 74 47.77 17.12 4.83
N PHE A 75 47.38 16.27 3.90
CA PHE A 75 47.17 16.60 2.50
C PHE A 75 45.71 16.99 2.24
N GLU A 76 45.49 18.15 1.61
CA GLU A 76 44.14 18.60 1.23
C GLU A 76 43.62 17.71 0.10
N VAL A 77 42.58 16.91 0.36
CA VAL A 77 42.10 15.87 -0.55
C VAL A 77 41.73 16.42 -1.93
N ARG A 78 41.16 17.63 -1.99
CA ARG A 78 40.82 18.33 -3.24
C ARG A 78 41.97 18.39 -4.25
N ARG A 79 43.21 18.52 -3.77
CA ARG A 79 44.39 18.69 -4.64
C ARG A 79 44.63 17.50 -5.56
N ILE A 80 44.09 16.33 -5.22
CA ILE A 80 44.15 15.15 -6.09
C ILE A 80 43.44 15.38 -7.44
N LEU A 81 42.56 16.38 -7.53
CA LEU A 81 41.85 16.77 -8.75
C LEU A 81 42.61 17.80 -9.59
N ASP A 82 43.75 18.31 -9.12
CA ASP A 82 44.54 19.29 -9.87
C ASP A 82 45.18 18.63 -11.11
N GLU A 83 45.46 19.43 -12.14
CA GLU A 83 46.04 18.97 -13.42
C GLU A 83 47.43 18.35 -13.22
N GLU A 84 48.19 18.83 -12.23
CA GLU A 84 49.54 18.33 -11.93
C GLU A 84 49.57 16.84 -11.58
N PHE A 85 48.57 16.36 -10.84
CA PHE A 85 48.40 14.94 -10.52
C PHE A 85 47.96 14.12 -11.73
N GLU A 86 47.33 14.75 -12.73
CA GLU A 86 46.92 14.08 -13.97
C GLU A 86 48.12 13.87 -14.90
N SER A 87 49.02 14.85 -14.95
CA SER A 87 50.21 14.80 -15.81
C SER A 87 51.29 13.85 -15.29
N ASP A 88 51.60 13.88 -13.98
CA ASP A 88 52.68 13.07 -13.40
C ASP A 88 52.47 12.80 -11.90
N LEU A 89 51.92 11.64 -11.57
CA LEU A 89 51.72 11.21 -10.18
C LEU A 89 53.06 10.96 -9.46
N ALA A 90 54.08 10.45 -10.15
CA ALA A 90 55.36 10.09 -9.53
C ALA A 90 56.11 11.33 -9.06
N ASP A 91 56.16 12.37 -9.90
CA ASP A 91 56.76 13.67 -9.56
C ASP A 91 56.03 14.33 -8.38
N GLN A 92 54.70 14.24 -8.33
CA GLN A 92 53.92 14.76 -7.20
C GLN A 92 54.20 14.00 -5.91
N ILE A 93 54.29 12.67 -5.95
CA ILE A 93 54.66 11.86 -4.78
C ILE A 93 56.05 12.27 -4.27
N ASP A 94 57.03 12.43 -5.16
CA ASP A 94 58.38 12.83 -4.79
C ASP A 94 58.44 14.27 -4.26
N TYR A 95 57.66 15.19 -4.83
CA TYR A 95 57.46 16.54 -4.31
C TYR A 95 56.94 16.51 -2.86
N TYR A 96 55.85 15.78 -2.58
CA TYR A 96 55.31 15.72 -1.22
C TYR A 96 56.26 15.02 -0.24
N LYS A 97 57.02 13.99 -0.66
CA LYS A 97 58.10 13.41 0.16
C LYS A 97 59.18 14.46 0.49
N GLN A 98 59.56 15.31 -0.46
CA GLN A 98 60.53 16.39 -0.23
C GLN A 98 59.97 17.45 0.74
N VAL A 99 58.74 17.93 0.51
CA VAL A 99 58.09 18.91 1.39
C VAL A 99 57.99 18.37 2.82
N ILE A 100 57.62 17.10 3.00
CA ILE A 100 57.55 16.49 4.34
C ILE A 100 58.93 16.45 4.99
N ARG A 101 60.00 16.12 4.24
CA ARG A 101 61.39 16.14 4.75
C ARG A 101 61.80 17.53 5.19
N GLU A 102 61.49 18.56 4.42
CA GLU A 102 61.82 19.95 4.73
C GLU A 102 61.07 20.45 5.97
N VAL A 103 59.77 20.15 6.06
CA VAL A 103 58.91 20.60 7.17
C VAL A 103 59.20 19.85 8.48
N ARG A 104 59.52 18.54 8.43
CA ARG A 104 59.78 17.72 9.63
C ARG A 104 61.26 17.58 9.97
N GLY A 105 62.17 17.97 9.08
CA GLY A 105 63.61 17.74 9.19
C GLY A 105 64.05 16.27 9.02
N LYS A 106 63.11 15.34 8.83
CA LYS A 106 63.36 13.91 8.59
C LYS A 106 62.16 13.23 7.93
N LEU A 107 62.44 12.20 7.13
CA LEU A 107 61.47 11.24 6.62
C LEU A 107 62.18 9.91 6.47
N THR A 108 61.79 8.91 7.26
CA THR A 108 62.36 7.56 7.14
C THR A 108 61.92 6.90 5.84
N SER A 109 62.65 5.90 5.36
CA SER A 109 62.26 5.14 4.16
C SER A 109 60.89 4.47 4.31
N GLN A 110 60.55 4.02 5.53
CA GLN A 110 59.24 3.44 5.81
C GLN A 110 58.12 4.48 5.70
N GLU A 111 58.30 5.67 6.29
CA GLU A 111 57.34 6.77 6.16
C GLU A 111 57.20 7.24 4.70
N ALA A 112 58.30 7.29 3.94
CA ALA A 112 58.25 7.63 2.52
C ALA A 112 57.41 6.64 1.70
N ASN A 113 57.51 5.34 2.01
CA ASN A 113 56.69 4.31 1.37
C ASN A 113 55.20 4.42 1.76
N ILE A 114 54.90 4.88 2.99
CA ILE A 114 53.51 5.14 3.43
C ILE A 114 52.92 6.31 2.64
N VAL A 115 53.67 7.41 2.53
CA VAL A 115 53.26 8.60 1.76
C VAL A 115 52.94 8.23 0.31
N GLU A 116 53.84 7.47 -0.32
CA GLU A 116 53.64 6.95 -1.68
C GLU A 116 52.38 6.08 -1.79
N HIS A 117 52.22 5.11 -0.89
CA HIS A 117 51.05 4.24 -0.89
C HIS A 117 49.74 5.03 -0.75
N ASN A 118 49.65 5.94 0.23
CA ASN A 118 48.43 6.69 0.51
C ASN A 118 48.05 7.62 -0.65
N LEU A 119 49.02 8.32 -1.26
CA LEU A 119 48.75 9.19 -2.41
C LEU A 119 48.35 8.39 -3.64
N THR A 120 49.06 7.28 -3.94
CA THR A 120 48.71 6.40 -5.07
C THR A 120 47.31 5.84 -4.90
N ARG A 121 46.96 5.36 -3.70
CA ARG A 121 45.62 4.80 -3.47
C ARG A 121 44.52 5.86 -3.55
N LEU A 122 44.75 7.05 -3.01
CA LEU A 122 43.80 8.17 -3.14
C LEU A 122 43.61 8.53 -4.62
N TYR A 123 44.69 8.58 -5.40
CA TYR A 123 44.64 8.84 -6.83
C TYR A 123 43.81 7.78 -7.56
N GLU A 124 44.14 6.51 -7.37
CA GLU A 124 43.45 5.39 -8.01
C GLU A 124 41.96 5.38 -7.67
N GLY A 125 41.61 5.55 -6.39
CA GLY A 125 40.21 5.54 -5.95
C GLY A 125 39.35 6.65 -6.53
N ILE A 126 39.96 7.77 -6.97
CA ILE A 126 39.25 8.92 -7.53
C ILE A 126 39.29 8.94 -9.06
N ARG A 127 40.41 8.57 -9.68
CA ARG A 127 40.63 8.72 -11.12
C ARG A 127 40.69 7.41 -11.92
N SER A 128 41.12 6.31 -11.31
CA SER A 128 41.34 5.04 -12.03
C SER A 128 40.22 4.02 -11.80
N ASP A 129 39.73 3.93 -10.57
CA ASP A 129 38.77 2.92 -10.18
C ASP A 129 37.37 3.26 -10.69
N VAL A 130 36.78 2.34 -11.44
CA VAL A 130 35.38 2.45 -11.90
C VAL A 130 34.44 2.00 -10.76
N ALA A 131 34.46 2.74 -9.66
CA ALA A 131 33.69 2.41 -8.45
C ALA A 131 32.19 2.73 -8.58
N ILE A 132 31.81 3.63 -9.52
CA ILE A 132 30.44 4.08 -9.72
C ILE A 132 30.00 3.72 -11.15
N SER A 133 29.02 2.83 -11.26
CA SER A 133 28.30 2.61 -12.52
C SER A 133 27.26 3.71 -12.71
N TYR A 134 27.35 4.46 -13.81
CA TYR A 134 26.40 5.49 -14.16
C TYR A 134 25.94 5.36 -15.60
N TYR A 135 24.75 5.87 -15.88
CA TYR A 135 24.18 5.96 -17.22
C TYR A 135 23.55 7.34 -17.37
N THR A 136 23.87 8.03 -18.47
CA THR A 136 23.29 9.35 -18.77
C THR A 136 22.07 9.13 -19.65
N GLU A 137 20.88 9.36 -19.10
CA GLU A 137 19.63 9.36 -19.87
C GLU A 137 19.40 10.76 -20.45
N THR A 138 19.15 10.82 -21.76
CA THR A 138 18.97 12.08 -22.51
C THR A 138 17.52 12.28 -22.94
N ASP A 139 16.70 11.24 -22.86
CA ASP A 139 15.27 11.31 -23.10
C ASP A 139 14.56 12.00 -21.90
N PRO A 140 13.82 13.10 -22.12
CA PRO A 140 13.05 13.76 -21.06
C PRO A 140 11.80 12.98 -20.63
N ASP A 141 11.50 11.80 -21.19
CA ASP A 141 10.38 10.98 -20.76
C ASP A 141 10.54 10.51 -19.32
N HIS A 142 9.73 11.10 -18.44
CA HIS A 142 9.73 10.82 -17.01
C HIS A 142 9.30 9.38 -16.70
N GLU A 143 8.49 8.76 -17.57
CA GLU A 143 8.06 7.38 -17.38
C GLU A 143 9.22 6.41 -17.64
N ARG A 144 10.01 6.65 -18.70
CA ARG A 144 11.23 5.92 -18.99
C ARG A 144 12.26 6.06 -17.86
N ILE A 145 12.49 7.29 -17.38
CA ILE A 145 13.40 7.54 -16.24
C ILE A 145 12.95 6.75 -15.00
N LEU A 146 11.63 6.72 -14.73
CA LEU A 146 11.06 5.97 -13.62
C LEU A 146 11.20 4.46 -13.80
N GLU A 147 11.00 3.92 -15.00
CA GLU A 147 11.21 2.49 -15.28
C GLU A 147 12.67 2.09 -15.08
N ILE A 148 13.62 2.90 -15.58
CA ILE A 148 15.05 2.71 -15.33
C ILE A 148 15.33 2.73 -13.83
N PHE A 149 14.78 3.71 -13.11
CA PHE A 149 14.94 3.83 -11.66
C PHE A 149 14.41 2.60 -10.91
N VAL A 150 13.20 2.13 -11.21
CA VAL A 150 12.60 0.96 -10.58
C VAL A 150 13.41 -0.30 -10.88
N ARG A 151 13.86 -0.48 -12.13
CA ARG A 151 14.65 -1.64 -12.57
C ARG A 151 16.06 -1.64 -11.97
N ALA A 152 16.69 -0.48 -11.81
CA ALA A 152 18.00 -0.38 -11.15
C ALA A 152 17.90 -0.65 -9.63
N ASN A 153 16.80 -0.22 -8.99
CA ASN A 153 16.55 -0.42 -7.56
C ASN A 153 15.93 -1.79 -7.23
N SER A 154 15.57 -2.61 -8.21
CA SER A 154 14.93 -3.92 -7.95
C SER A 154 15.84 -4.94 -7.27
N GLY A 155 17.16 -4.70 -7.22
CA GLY A 155 18.11 -5.46 -6.42
C GLY A 155 18.22 -5.03 -4.95
N GLY A 156 17.57 -3.91 -4.56
CA GLY A 156 17.58 -3.33 -3.22
C GLY A 156 16.16 -3.10 -2.67
N THR A 157 15.95 -2.02 -1.89
CA THR A 157 14.60 -1.65 -1.42
C THR A 157 13.76 -1.17 -2.59
N ILE A 158 12.70 -1.92 -2.92
CA ILE A 158 11.80 -1.62 -4.04
C ILE A 158 11.02 -0.33 -3.74
N LEU A 159 11.43 0.78 -4.36
CA LEU A 159 10.64 2.00 -4.40
C LEU A 159 9.51 1.82 -5.42
N SER A 160 8.27 2.07 -5.01
CA SER A 160 7.13 1.88 -5.90
C SER A 160 6.95 3.08 -6.83
N LYS A 161 6.27 2.89 -7.96
CA LYS A 161 5.84 3.98 -8.87
C LYS A 161 5.23 5.16 -8.11
N SER A 162 4.42 4.87 -7.10
CA SER A 162 3.81 5.85 -6.21
C SER A 162 4.77 6.60 -5.32
N ASP A 163 5.92 6.04 -4.90
CA ASP A 163 6.91 6.83 -4.15
C ASP A 163 7.42 8.00 -5.00
N LEU A 164 7.67 7.78 -6.29
CA LEU A 164 8.14 8.83 -7.19
C LEU A 164 7.03 9.85 -7.51
N LEU A 165 5.78 9.39 -7.65
CA LEU A 165 4.63 10.29 -7.77
C LEU A 165 4.45 11.16 -6.53
N LEU A 166 4.59 10.59 -5.33
CA LEU A 166 4.55 11.34 -4.08
C LEU A 166 5.71 12.33 -3.97
N SER A 167 6.89 12.00 -4.47
CA SER A 167 8.01 12.96 -4.56
C SER A 167 7.64 14.16 -5.44
N THR A 168 7.06 13.90 -6.61
CA THR A 168 6.60 14.96 -7.53
C THR A 168 5.48 15.80 -6.89
N LEU A 169 4.54 15.14 -6.22
CA LEU A 169 3.47 15.79 -5.48
C LEU A 169 4.02 16.70 -4.38
N THR A 170 5.02 16.23 -3.63
CA THR A 170 5.66 16.98 -2.54
C THR A 170 6.32 18.27 -3.02
N LEU A 171 6.92 18.26 -4.22
CA LEU A 171 7.47 19.49 -4.84
C LEU A 171 6.42 20.58 -5.05
N HIS A 172 5.15 20.19 -5.26
CA HIS A 172 4.05 21.11 -5.56
C HIS A 172 3.06 21.27 -4.40
N TRP A 173 3.19 20.50 -3.32
CA TRP A 173 2.28 20.51 -2.18
C TRP A 173 2.48 21.73 -1.26
N GLY A 174 3.65 22.39 -1.32
CA GLY A 174 3.95 23.62 -0.58
C GLY A 174 4.74 23.37 0.70
N THR A 175 4.24 23.83 1.84
CA THR A 175 4.99 23.85 3.12
C THR A 175 5.00 22.51 3.87
N GLU A 176 4.03 21.64 3.60
CA GLU A 176 3.90 20.33 4.24
C GLU A 176 4.45 19.22 3.35
N ASN A 177 4.97 18.17 3.97
CA ASN A 177 5.45 16.99 3.25
C ASN A 177 4.25 16.10 2.85
N ALA A 178 3.85 16.14 1.58
CA ALA A 178 2.72 15.37 1.05
C ALA A 178 2.84 13.87 1.35
N ARG A 179 4.08 13.33 1.29
CA ARG A 179 4.35 11.93 1.56
C ARG A 179 3.99 11.55 2.99
N GLU A 180 4.35 12.38 3.97
CA GLU A 180 4.01 12.15 5.38
C GLU A 180 2.50 12.22 5.59
N VAL A 181 1.84 13.25 5.05
CA VAL A 181 0.38 13.44 5.17
C VAL A 181 -0.38 12.24 4.60
N ILE A 182 0.01 11.74 3.43
CA ILE A 182 -0.65 10.61 2.77
C ILE A 182 -0.37 9.31 3.52
N ASN A 183 0.86 9.07 3.96
CA ASN A 183 1.20 7.87 4.72
C ASN A 183 0.45 7.82 6.07
N GLN A 184 0.40 8.94 6.79
CA GLN A 184 -0.40 9.04 8.03
C GLN A 184 -1.88 8.73 7.76
N PHE A 185 -2.43 9.21 6.64
CA PHE A 185 -3.81 8.92 6.29
C PHE A 185 -4.02 7.43 5.96
N VAL A 186 -3.09 6.80 5.24
CA VAL A 186 -3.11 5.35 5.01
C VAL A 186 -3.08 4.58 6.34
N ASP A 187 -2.23 4.98 7.29
CA ASP A 187 -2.14 4.35 8.60
C ASP A 187 -3.44 4.49 9.40
N ILE A 188 -4.11 5.64 9.35
CA ILE A 188 -5.42 5.86 9.97
C ILE A 188 -6.44 4.88 9.39
N LEU A 189 -6.54 4.77 8.05
CA LEU A 189 -7.52 3.89 7.41
C LEU A 189 -7.26 2.41 7.70
N ASN A 190 -5.99 2.02 7.81
CA ASN A 190 -5.61 0.63 8.03
C ASN A 190 -5.73 0.18 9.49
N ASN A 191 -5.45 1.07 10.45
CA ASN A 191 -5.26 0.67 11.85
C ASN A 191 -6.24 1.32 12.84
N GLN A 192 -6.95 2.39 12.47
CA GLN A 192 -7.75 3.19 13.42
C GLN A 192 -9.26 3.18 13.11
N LEU A 193 -9.72 2.29 12.22
CA LEU A 193 -11.15 2.13 11.90
C LEU A 193 -11.72 0.85 12.51
N THR A 194 -13.02 0.62 12.29
CA THR A 194 -13.78 -0.51 12.86
C THR A 194 -13.13 -1.89 12.61
N ARG A 195 -12.47 -2.08 11.46
CA ARG A 195 -11.69 -3.28 11.12
C ARG A 195 -10.35 -2.89 10.51
N LYS A 196 -9.38 -3.82 10.55
CA LYS A 196 -8.08 -3.65 9.90
C LYS A 196 -8.23 -3.67 8.38
N ASN A 197 -7.44 -2.85 7.72
CA ASN A 197 -7.38 -2.77 6.26
C ASN A 197 -5.93 -2.84 5.77
N ARG A 198 -5.76 -3.12 4.48
CA ARG A 198 -4.45 -3.17 3.81
C ARG A 198 -4.37 -2.21 2.62
N LEU A 199 -4.95 -1.02 2.77
CA LEU A 199 -4.93 0.03 1.75
C LEU A 199 -3.51 0.57 1.58
N ASN A 200 -3.23 1.10 0.40
CA ASN A 200 -1.94 1.68 0.06
C ASN A 200 -2.09 3.09 -0.48
N LYS A 201 -0.98 3.81 -0.59
CA LYS A 201 -0.91 5.15 -1.19
C LYS A 201 -1.45 5.20 -2.63
N ASP A 202 -1.33 4.14 -3.43
CA ASP A 202 -1.88 4.10 -4.78
C ASP A 202 -3.41 4.26 -4.78
N PHE A 203 -4.09 3.57 -3.87
CA PHE A 203 -5.53 3.72 -3.68
C PHE A 203 -5.90 5.17 -3.33
N ILE A 204 -5.13 5.84 -2.45
CA ILE A 204 -5.39 7.22 -2.05
C ILE A 204 -5.19 8.18 -3.23
N MET A 205 -4.07 8.07 -3.94
CA MET A 205 -3.76 8.92 -5.08
C MET A 205 -4.76 8.75 -6.21
N LYS A 206 -5.15 7.50 -6.50
CA LYS A 206 -6.18 7.20 -7.49
C LYS A 206 -7.55 7.73 -7.10
N SER A 207 -7.90 7.62 -5.81
CA SER A 207 -9.11 8.23 -5.27
C SER A 207 -9.12 9.74 -5.48
N CYS A 208 -8.00 10.44 -5.22
CA CYS A 208 -7.90 11.88 -5.47
C CYS A 208 -8.20 12.23 -6.93
N LEU A 209 -7.61 11.50 -7.88
CA LEU A 209 -7.85 11.74 -9.32
C LEU A 209 -9.32 11.52 -9.70
N VAL A 210 -9.93 10.45 -9.18
CA VAL A 210 -11.33 10.12 -9.51
C VAL A 210 -12.29 11.13 -8.87
N LEU A 211 -12.16 11.40 -7.57
CA LEU A 211 -13.04 12.29 -6.79
C LEU A 211 -13.02 13.74 -7.25
N LEU A 212 -11.90 14.20 -7.82
CA LEU A 212 -11.73 15.56 -8.31
C LEU A 212 -11.93 15.68 -9.83
N ASP A 213 -12.51 14.67 -10.48
CA ASP A 213 -12.78 14.66 -11.92
C ASP A 213 -11.53 14.91 -12.79
N LEU A 214 -10.36 14.47 -12.31
CA LEU A 214 -9.09 14.57 -13.02
C LEU A 214 -8.88 13.36 -13.94
N PRO A 215 -7.93 13.41 -14.89
CA PRO A 215 -7.57 12.23 -15.68
C PRO A 215 -7.17 11.05 -14.77
N ILE A 216 -7.87 9.92 -14.92
CA ILE A 216 -7.70 8.74 -14.03
C ILE A 216 -6.40 8.00 -14.31
N THR A 217 -5.85 8.16 -15.52
CA THR A 217 -4.62 7.50 -15.95
C THR A 217 -3.49 7.80 -14.97
N TYR A 218 -3.03 6.75 -14.29
CA TYR A 218 -2.08 6.86 -13.19
C TYR A 218 -0.63 6.96 -13.71
N ARG A 219 -0.27 8.15 -14.22
CA ARG A 219 1.04 8.50 -14.79
C ARG A 219 1.63 9.72 -14.09
N VAL A 220 2.95 9.86 -14.13
CA VAL A 220 3.67 11.03 -13.56
C VAL A 220 3.18 12.33 -14.20
N SER A 221 2.97 12.32 -15.51
CA SER A 221 2.44 13.46 -16.27
C SER A 221 1.05 13.92 -15.82
N SER A 222 0.27 13.09 -15.13
CA SER A 222 -1.04 13.48 -14.59
C SER A 222 -0.94 14.39 -13.36
N PHE A 223 0.22 14.40 -12.68
CA PHE A 223 0.47 15.19 -11.47
C PHE A 223 1.18 16.51 -11.76
N THR A 224 0.57 17.31 -12.65
CA THR A 224 1.01 18.69 -12.91
C THR A 224 0.85 19.57 -11.67
N LYS A 225 1.50 20.74 -11.67
CA LYS A 225 1.35 21.75 -10.60
C LYS A 225 -0.12 22.08 -10.30
N ASP A 226 -0.95 22.21 -11.34
CA ASP A 226 -2.38 22.50 -11.20
C ASP A 226 -3.14 21.34 -10.56
N THR A 227 -2.89 20.10 -11.01
CA THR A 227 -3.44 18.89 -10.39
C THR A 227 -3.08 18.82 -8.92
N CYS A 228 -1.79 19.01 -8.58
CA CYS A 228 -1.31 18.96 -7.20
C CYS A 228 -1.97 20.04 -6.32
N THR A 229 -2.11 21.26 -6.85
CA THR A 229 -2.77 22.37 -6.16
C THR A 229 -4.24 22.05 -5.89
N ARG A 230 -4.94 21.46 -6.87
CA ARG A 230 -6.34 21.05 -6.71
C ARG A 230 -6.49 19.97 -5.66
N ILE A 231 -5.65 18.92 -5.69
CA ILE A 231 -5.65 17.85 -4.68
C ILE A 231 -5.46 18.45 -3.29
N ARG A 232 -4.46 19.32 -3.11
CA ARG A 232 -4.20 19.99 -1.83
C ARG A 232 -5.42 20.79 -1.35
N SER A 233 -6.01 21.60 -2.22
CA SER A 233 -7.13 22.49 -1.85
C SER A 233 -8.38 21.72 -1.41
N SER A 234 -8.59 20.51 -1.94
CA SER A 234 -9.75 19.65 -1.64
C SER A 234 -9.39 18.47 -0.74
N TRP A 235 -8.19 18.47 -0.14
CA TRP A 235 -7.63 17.31 0.54
C TRP A 235 -8.51 16.83 1.71
N ILE A 236 -8.99 17.77 2.54
CA ILE A 236 -9.84 17.45 3.70
C ILE A 236 -11.15 16.78 3.26
N ASP A 237 -11.79 17.27 2.21
CA ASP A 237 -13.05 16.71 1.70
C ASP A 237 -12.84 15.31 1.12
N VAL A 238 -11.74 15.10 0.40
CA VAL A 238 -11.32 13.79 -0.11
C VAL A 238 -11.04 12.83 1.04
N GLN A 239 -10.32 13.25 2.08
CA GLN A 239 -10.07 12.43 3.27
C GLN A 239 -11.37 12.02 3.95
N HIS A 240 -12.31 12.95 4.14
CA HIS A 240 -13.61 12.66 4.75
C HIS A 240 -14.45 11.68 3.92
N ALA A 241 -14.45 11.81 2.59
CA ALA A 241 -15.15 10.89 1.71
C ALA A 241 -14.56 9.48 1.79
N ILE A 242 -13.23 9.35 1.63
CA ILE A 242 -12.53 8.06 1.69
C ILE A 242 -12.72 7.40 3.06
N LYS A 243 -12.54 8.15 4.16
CA LYS A 243 -12.69 7.62 5.52
C LYS A 243 -14.09 7.08 5.77
N ARG A 244 -15.14 7.81 5.36
CA ARG A 244 -16.53 7.34 5.47
C ARG A 244 -16.78 6.08 4.64
N THR A 245 -16.21 6.00 3.44
CA THR A 245 -16.33 4.80 2.60
C THR A 245 -15.68 3.58 3.24
N VAL A 246 -14.43 3.69 3.70
CA VAL A 246 -13.72 2.57 4.33
C VAL A 246 -14.40 2.15 5.63
N ASP A 247 -14.86 3.12 6.43
CA ASP A 247 -15.57 2.81 7.68
C ASP A 247 -16.93 2.15 7.44
N ALA A 248 -17.68 2.55 6.40
CA ALA A 248 -18.91 1.88 5.99
C ALA A 248 -18.64 0.45 5.49
N ALA A 249 -17.59 0.25 4.68
CA ALA A 249 -17.18 -1.09 4.24
C ALA A 249 -16.81 -1.98 5.44
N ASN A 250 -16.06 -1.45 6.40
CA ASN A 250 -15.74 -2.15 7.65
C ASN A 250 -17.00 -2.51 8.44
N ALA A 251 -17.97 -1.60 8.53
CA ALA A 251 -19.25 -1.87 9.19
C ALA A 251 -20.01 -3.02 8.50
N PHE A 252 -19.96 -3.10 7.17
CA PHE A 252 -20.50 -4.23 6.40
C PHE A 252 -19.76 -5.55 6.60
N GLY A 253 -18.66 -5.55 7.36
CA GLY A 253 -17.81 -6.72 7.63
C GLY A 253 -16.72 -6.94 6.59
N ILE A 254 -16.50 -6.00 5.68
CA ILE A 254 -15.42 -6.04 4.70
C ILE A 254 -14.13 -5.56 5.38
N ASP A 255 -13.02 -6.25 5.16
CA ASP A 255 -11.72 -5.99 5.78
C ASP A 255 -10.58 -6.37 4.83
N GLU A 256 -9.35 -6.42 5.35
CA GLU A 256 -8.15 -6.75 4.57
C GLU A 256 -8.20 -8.09 3.82
N ASN A 257 -8.97 -9.08 4.27
CA ASN A 257 -9.05 -10.39 3.64
C ASN A 257 -10.13 -10.42 2.55
N THR A 258 -11.28 -9.81 2.83
CA THR A 258 -12.45 -9.83 1.95
C THR A 258 -12.41 -8.74 0.87
N LEU A 259 -11.64 -7.66 1.07
CA LEU A 259 -11.48 -6.58 0.08
C LEU A 259 -10.46 -6.97 -1.01
N THR A 260 -10.89 -7.82 -1.94
CA THR A 260 -10.05 -8.32 -3.06
C THR A 260 -9.54 -7.23 -4.01
N SER A 261 -10.20 -6.06 -4.05
CA SER A 261 -9.75 -4.91 -4.82
C SER A 261 -10.09 -3.58 -4.15
N PHE A 262 -9.07 -2.82 -3.75
CA PHE A 262 -9.26 -1.48 -3.16
C PHE A 262 -9.96 -0.50 -4.11
N ASN A 263 -9.80 -0.69 -5.43
CA ASN A 263 -10.44 0.14 -6.44
C ASN A 263 -11.97 0.05 -6.41
N ALA A 264 -12.54 -1.01 -5.82
CA ALA A 264 -13.99 -1.16 -5.64
C ALA A 264 -14.57 -0.09 -4.70
N LEU A 265 -13.77 0.47 -3.80
CA LEU A 265 -14.20 1.53 -2.88
C LEU A 265 -14.28 2.91 -3.55
N ILE A 266 -13.53 3.13 -4.64
CA ILE A 266 -13.39 4.46 -5.23
C ILE A 266 -14.73 5.04 -5.75
N PRO A 267 -15.59 4.29 -6.46
CA PRO A 267 -16.90 4.79 -6.87
C PRO A 267 -17.80 5.17 -5.68
N ILE A 268 -17.69 4.45 -4.56
CA ILE A 268 -18.42 4.76 -3.33
C ILE A 268 -17.90 6.04 -2.69
N ALA A 269 -16.57 6.21 -2.64
CA ALA A 269 -15.93 7.43 -2.17
C ALA A 269 -16.32 8.63 -3.04
N TYR A 270 -16.42 8.46 -4.35
CA TYR A 270 -16.91 9.49 -5.26
C TYR A 270 -18.35 9.90 -4.93
N TYR A 271 -19.23 8.92 -4.72
CA TYR A 271 -20.62 9.17 -4.32
C TYR A 271 -20.72 9.89 -2.96
N LEU A 272 -19.98 9.46 -1.94
CA LEU A 272 -19.98 10.13 -0.62
C LEU A 272 -19.30 11.50 -0.63
N HIS A 273 -18.39 11.74 -1.57
CA HIS A 273 -17.84 13.07 -1.82
C HIS A 273 -18.92 14.02 -2.38
N GLN A 274 -19.80 13.52 -3.26
CA GLN A 274 -20.96 14.29 -3.74
C GLN A 274 -22.06 14.46 -2.67
N GLN A 275 -22.12 13.57 -1.68
CA GLN A 275 -23.11 13.52 -0.60
C GLN A 275 -22.44 13.68 0.79
N PRO A 276 -21.96 14.88 1.16
CA PRO A 276 -21.19 15.08 2.39
C PRO A 276 -21.96 14.82 3.69
N ARG A 277 -23.30 14.75 3.64
CA ARG A 277 -24.17 14.49 4.80
C ARG A 277 -24.39 13.00 5.08
N LEU A 278 -24.16 12.13 4.11
CA LEU A 278 -24.37 10.69 4.27
C LEU A 278 -23.13 10.03 4.86
N THR A 279 -23.35 9.07 5.75
CA THR A 279 -22.31 8.28 6.42
C THR A 279 -22.39 6.80 6.06
N LEU A 280 -23.55 6.36 5.56
CA LEU A 280 -23.96 4.97 5.39
C LEU A 280 -24.04 4.17 6.70
N ARG A 281 -23.97 4.86 7.84
CA ARG A 281 -24.05 4.29 9.18
C ARG A 281 -25.22 4.82 10.00
N GLY A 282 -25.91 5.84 9.51
CA GLY A 282 -27.07 6.43 10.17
C GLY A 282 -28.34 5.59 10.07
N GLU A 283 -29.35 5.98 10.85
CA GLU A 283 -30.63 5.28 10.96
C GLU A 283 -31.78 5.94 10.16
N SER A 284 -31.53 7.11 9.57
CA SER A 284 -32.53 7.75 8.70
C SER A 284 -32.88 6.86 7.50
N ALA A 285 -34.10 6.97 6.97
CA ALA A 285 -34.54 6.15 5.83
C ALA A 285 -33.58 6.24 4.63
N ALA A 286 -33.04 7.44 4.35
CA ALA A 286 -32.06 7.65 3.28
C ALA A 286 -30.71 6.97 3.57
N GLU A 287 -30.22 7.03 4.81
CA GLU A 287 -28.99 6.32 5.21
C GLU A 287 -29.19 4.81 5.13
N VAL A 288 -30.33 4.30 5.58
CA VAL A 288 -30.66 2.87 5.57
C VAL A 288 -30.69 2.33 4.15
N LEU A 289 -31.44 3.00 3.27
CA LEU A 289 -31.58 2.65 1.86
C LEU A 289 -30.23 2.67 1.13
N ASN A 290 -29.49 3.76 1.25
CA ASN A 290 -28.24 3.93 0.51
C ASN A 290 -27.14 3.00 1.01
N ALA A 291 -27.06 2.74 2.30
CA ALA A 291 -26.12 1.75 2.83
C ALA A 291 -26.45 0.33 2.37
N GLN A 292 -27.75 -0.04 2.25
CA GLN A 292 -28.12 -1.33 1.67
C GLN A 292 -27.71 -1.43 0.20
N ARG A 293 -28.01 -0.40 -0.62
CA ARG A 293 -27.62 -0.38 -2.04
C ARG A 293 -26.11 -0.44 -2.23
N VAL A 294 -25.36 0.38 -1.48
CA VAL A 294 -23.88 0.40 -1.54
C VAL A 294 -23.31 -0.95 -1.11
N ARG A 295 -23.83 -1.55 -0.03
CA ARG A 295 -23.40 -2.87 0.45
C ARG A 295 -23.60 -3.96 -0.59
N VAL A 296 -24.81 -4.07 -1.15
CA VAL A 296 -25.12 -5.07 -2.19
C VAL A 296 -24.22 -4.88 -3.41
N TRP A 297 -24.06 -3.64 -3.86
CA TRP A 297 -23.22 -3.31 -5.00
C TRP A 297 -21.74 -3.66 -4.75
N LEU A 298 -21.19 -3.26 -3.59
CA LEU A 298 -19.80 -3.51 -3.24
C LEU A 298 -19.49 -5.00 -3.16
N ILE A 299 -20.31 -5.76 -2.42
CA ILE A 299 -20.13 -7.21 -2.29
C ILE A 299 -20.21 -7.88 -3.65
N SER A 300 -21.15 -7.46 -4.50
CA SER A 300 -21.30 -8.00 -5.85
C SER A 300 -20.09 -7.70 -6.73
N VAL A 301 -19.53 -6.49 -6.65
CA VAL A 301 -18.31 -6.08 -7.36
C VAL A 301 -17.12 -6.95 -6.95
N LEU A 302 -16.99 -7.25 -5.65
CA LEU A 302 -15.92 -8.09 -5.10
C LEU A 302 -16.07 -9.55 -5.53
N LEU A 303 -17.24 -10.16 -5.32
CA LEU A 303 -17.52 -11.55 -5.71
C LEU A 303 -17.37 -11.77 -7.22
N ASN A 304 -17.73 -10.77 -8.03
CA ASN A 304 -17.65 -10.85 -9.48
C ASN A 304 -16.31 -10.41 -10.07
N ASN A 305 -15.34 -10.00 -9.24
CA ASN A 305 -14.02 -9.51 -9.68
C ASN A 305 -14.14 -8.40 -10.76
N VAL A 306 -15.13 -7.51 -10.63
CA VAL A 306 -15.44 -6.49 -11.66
C VAL A 306 -14.26 -5.54 -11.89
N MET A 307 -13.47 -5.28 -10.84
CA MET A 307 -12.29 -4.40 -10.89
C MET A 307 -11.00 -5.10 -11.35
N GLY A 308 -11.06 -6.37 -11.76
CA GLY A 308 -9.91 -7.16 -12.20
C GLY A 308 -9.42 -6.80 -13.62
N GLY A 309 -8.10 -6.76 -13.81
CA GLY A 309 -7.45 -6.49 -15.10
C GLY A 309 -7.29 -4.99 -15.41
N THR A 310 -8.33 -4.35 -15.95
CA THR A 310 -8.31 -2.96 -16.44
C THR A 310 -9.09 -2.00 -15.54
N SER A 311 -8.60 -1.82 -14.31
CA SER A 311 -9.31 -1.00 -13.31
C SER A 311 -9.55 0.47 -13.74
N ASP A 312 -8.66 1.09 -14.53
CA ASP A 312 -8.79 2.50 -14.94
C ASP A 312 -9.99 2.76 -15.87
N SER A 313 -10.21 1.88 -16.86
CA SER A 313 -11.33 2.03 -17.79
C SER A 313 -12.66 1.81 -17.09
N MET A 314 -12.73 0.82 -16.18
CA MET A 314 -13.90 0.57 -15.36
C MET A 314 -14.20 1.77 -14.45
N LEU A 315 -13.20 2.30 -13.74
CA LEU A 315 -13.37 3.50 -12.90
C LEU A 315 -13.83 4.71 -13.71
N THR A 316 -13.31 4.89 -14.93
CA THR A 316 -13.75 5.96 -15.83
C THR A 316 -15.23 5.82 -16.17
N LYS A 317 -15.67 4.59 -16.50
CA LYS A 317 -17.07 4.31 -16.82
C LYS A 317 -17.99 4.54 -15.63
N LEU A 318 -17.64 4.01 -14.45
CA LEU A 318 -18.42 4.16 -13.22
C LEU A 318 -18.48 5.61 -12.75
N ARG A 319 -17.38 6.36 -12.85
CA ARG A 319 -17.38 7.81 -12.57
C ARG A 319 -18.35 8.55 -13.50
N GLY A 320 -18.35 8.23 -14.79
CA GLY A 320 -19.28 8.84 -15.75
C GLY A 320 -20.74 8.63 -15.36
N VAL A 321 -21.10 7.44 -14.88
CA VAL A 321 -22.45 7.16 -14.33
C VAL A 321 -22.73 8.06 -13.12
N LEU A 322 -21.82 8.14 -12.16
CA LEU A 322 -22.02 8.94 -10.94
C LEU A 322 -22.06 10.46 -11.22
N GLN A 323 -21.42 10.92 -12.29
CA GLN A 323 -21.53 12.31 -12.75
C GLN A 323 -22.92 12.60 -13.32
N ILE A 324 -23.44 11.70 -14.16
CA ILE A 324 -24.75 11.86 -14.83
C ILE A 324 -25.90 11.71 -13.82
N TYR A 325 -25.84 10.67 -12.99
CA TYR A 325 -26.92 10.29 -12.07
C TYR A 325 -26.74 10.89 -10.67
N ARG A 326 -26.30 12.15 -10.60
CA ARG A 326 -26.25 12.90 -9.35
C ARG A 326 -27.65 13.31 -8.92
N ARG A 327 -28.36 12.42 -8.24
CA ARG A 327 -29.77 12.61 -7.85
C ARG A 327 -29.91 13.63 -6.71
N PRO A 328 -30.89 14.56 -6.76
CA PRO A 328 -31.14 15.54 -5.69
C PRO A 328 -31.40 14.90 -4.32
N ASN A 329 -32.04 13.72 -4.32
CA ASN A 329 -32.41 12.99 -3.11
C ASN A 329 -31.22 12.24 -2.48
N GLY A 330 -30.07 12.21 -3.17
CA GLY A 330 -28.86 11.56 -2.68
C GLY A 330 -28.83 10.04 -2.85
N ASP A 331 -29.75 9.45 -3.61
CA ASP A 331 -29.81 8.00 -3.84
C ASP A 331 -28.60 7.45 -4.60
N PHE A 332 -28.04 6.34 -4.13
CA PHE A 332 -27.00 5.59 -4.80
C PHE A 332 -27.54 4.89 -6.07
N PRO A 333 -27.02 5.19 -7.27
CA PRO A 333 -27.56 4.73 -8.55
C PRO A 333 -27.10 3.29 -8.89
N ILE A 334 -27.49 2.32 -8.06
CA ILE A 334 -27.05 0.92 -8.19
C ILE A 334 -27.45 0.30 -9.54
N ALA A 335 -28.64 0.60 -10.05
CA ALA A 335 -29.16 0.05 -11.31
C ALA A 335 -28.30 0.50 -12.50
N GLU A 336 -27.97 1.79 -12.57
CA GLU A 336 -27.19 2.38 -13.63
C GLU A 336 -25.72 1.93 -13.57
N LEU A 337 -25.17 1.77 -12.37
CA LEU A 337 -23.83 1.21 -12.18
C LEU A 337 -23.79 -0.26 -12.65
N ASN A 338 -24.77 -1.07 -12.29
CA ASN A 338 -24.86 -2.47 -12.74
C ASN A 338 -25.02 -2.56 -14.26
N LYS A 339 -25.83 -1.69 -14.87
CA LYS A 339 -25.94 -1.61 -16.34
C LYS A 339 -24.60 -1.29 -17.00
N ALA A 340 -23.87 -0.31 -16.48
CA ALA A 340 -22.56 0.06 -17.03
C ALA A 340 -21.53 -1.08 -16.91
N ILE A 341 -21.57 -1.86 -15.82
CA ILE A 341 -20.74 -3.06 -15.61
C ILE A 341 -21.09 -4.14 -16.64
N ALA A 342 -22.38 -4.41 -16.86
CA ALA A 342 -22.84 -5.41 -17.83
C ALA A 342 -22.44 -5.05 -19.26
N GLU A 343 -22.65 -3.79 -19.67
CA GLU A 343 -22.20 -3.27 -20.98
C GLU A 343 -20.67 -3.31 -21.17
N ALA A 344 -19.90 -3.37 -20.09
CA ALA A 344 -18.45 -3.56 -20.14
C ALA A 344 -18.05 -5.05 -20.18
N GLY A 345 -19.00 -5.96 -20.36
CA GLY A 345 -18.78 -7.40 -20.48
C GLY A 345 -18.47 -8.09 -19.15
N ARG A 346 -18.86 -7.50 -18.01
CA ARG A 346 -18.64 -8.06 -16.67
C ARG A 346 -19.95 -8.52 -16.04
N ILE A 347 -19.87 -9.48 -15.12
CA ILE A 347 -21.04 -9.99 -14.39
C ILE A 347 -21.50 -8.91 -13.39
N ALA A 348 -22.67 -8.34 -13.62
CA ALA A 348 -23.32 -7.38 -12.74
C ALA A 348 -24.18 -8.10 -11.68
N ALA A 349 -24.44 -7.43 -10.55
CA ALA A 349 -25.18 -7.98 -9.41
C ALA A 349 -26.55 -8.55 -9.81
N SER A 350 -27.28 -7.86 -10.67
CA SER A 350 -28.65 -8.18 -11.09
C SER A 350 -28.77 -9.27 -12.16
N SER A 351 -27.73 -10.06 -12.42
CA SER A 351 -27.76 -11.13 -13.44
C SER A 351 -27.97 -12.51 -12.81
N ASP A 352 -28.67 -13.40 -13.51
CA ASP A 352 -28.80 -14.80 -13.06
C ASP A 352 -27.43 -15.48 -12.86
N ASN A 353 -26.44 -15.11 -13.68
CA ASN A 353 -25.06 -15.56 -13.53
C ASN A 353 -24.43 -15.14 -12.19
N ALA A 354 -24.76 -13.96 -11.65
CA ALA A 354 -24.29 -13.55 -10.33
C ALA A 354 -24.89 -14.41 -9.22
N VAL A 355 -26.19 -14.73 -9.33
CA VAL A 355 -26.88 -15.63 -8.39
C VAL A 355 -26.27 -17.03 -8.43
N GLU A 356 -26.07 -17.61 -9.62
CA GLU A 356 -25.41 -18.93 -9.74
C GLU A 356 -24.01 -18.92 -9.15
N LYS A 357 -23.23 -17.87 -9.43
CA LYS A 357 -21.87 -17.76 -8.92
C LYS A 357 -21.86 -17.75 -7.39
N VAL A 358 -22.78 -17.01 -6.76
CA VAL A 358 -22.95 -17.00 -5.30
C VAL A 358 -23.30 -18.40 -4.78
N LEU A 359 -24.29 -19.06 -5.38
CA LEU A 359 -24.75 -20.39 -4.95
C LEU A 359 -23.69 -21.49 -5.15
N ASN A 360 -22.71 -21.28 -6.01
CA ASN A 360 -21.64 -22.24 -6.27
C ASN A 360 -20.37 -22.02 -5.41
N ILE A 361 -20.38 -21.01 -4.53
CA ILE A 361 -19.31 -20.81 -3.54
C ILE A 361 -19.32 -21.97 -2.55
N LYS A 362 -18.14 -22.50 -2.23
CA LYS A 362 -17.96 -23.61 -1.29
C LYS A 362 -17.19 -23.14 -0.05
N TYR A 363 -17.38 -23.85 1.07
CA TYR A 363 -16.77 -23.54 2.38
C TYR A 363 -15.25 -23.29 2.36
N GLY A 364 -14.52 -23.88 1.39
CA GLY A 364 -13.07 -23.71 1.26
C GLY A 364 -12.61 -22.27 1.04
N ASP A 365 -13.45 -21.42 0.45
CA ASP A 365 -13.19 -19.98 0.29
C ASP A 365 -13.97 -19.19 1.35
N LYS A 366 -13.40 -19.10 2.56
CA LYS A 366 -14.07 -18.50 3.72
C LYS A 366 -14.44 -17.03 3.50
N ASP A 367 -13.60 -16.28 2.80
CA ASP A 367 -13.82 -14.85 2.55
C ASP A 367 -14.96 -14.64 1.55
N ALA A 368 -14.96 -15.39 0.45
CA ALA A 368 -16.09 -15.37 -0.49
C ALA A 368 -17.38 -15.90 0.15
N CYS A 369 -17.30 -16.94 0.99
CA CYS A 369 -18.44 -17.44 1.76
C CYS A 369 -19.04 -16.37 2.66
N PHE A 370 -18.22 -15.62 3.40
CA PHE A 370 -18.73 -14.54 4.25
C PHE A 370 -19.46 -13.49 3.41
N LEU A 371 -18.80 -12.99 2.36
CA LEU A 371 -19.38 -11.97 1.47
C LEU A 371 -20.75 -12.43 0.94
N ALA A 372 -20.80 -13.65 0.40
CA ALA A 372 -22.00 -14.26 -0.16
C ALA A 372 -23.11 -14.50 0.86
N LEU A 373 -22.78 -15.12 2.01
CA LEU A 373 -23.77 -15.39 3.04
C LEU A 373 -24.32 -14.11 3.65
N SER A 374 -23.49 -13.08 3.82
CA SER A 374 -23.94 -11.82 4.41
C SER A 374 -25.10 -11.23 3.60
N LEU A 375 -25.09 -11.31 2.27
CA LEU A 375 -26.17 -10.82 1.39
C LEU A 375 -27.54 -11.39 1.72
N LEU A 376 -27.62 -12.57 2.33
CA LEU A 376 -28.88 -13.21 2.69
C LEU A 376 -29.60 -12.45 3.81
N TYR A 377 -28.86 -11.75 4.67
CA TYR A 377 -29.37 -11.10 5.87
C TYR A 377 -29.53 -9.59 5.67
N ASP A 378 -30.60 -9.03 6.26
CA ASP A 378 -30.86 -7.58 6.28
C ASP A 378 -29.90 -6.83 7.23
N ASP A 379 -29.23 -7.54 8.14
CA ASP A 379 -28.20 -6.98 9.00
C ASP A 379 -27.04 -6.43 8.17
N ARG A 380 -26.65 -5.18 8.47
CA ARG A 380 -25.57 -4.47 7.77
C ARG A 380 -24.33 -4.28 8.64
N ASN A 381 -24.40 -4.51 9.94
CA ASN A 381 -23.29 -4.28 10.88
C ASN A 381 -22.46 -5.55 11.16
N TRP A 382 -22.21 -6.38 10.15
CA TRP A 382 -21.41 -7.61 10.27
C TRP A 382 -19.97 -7.35 10.74
N GLY A 383 -19.48 -6.12 10.59
CA GLY A 383 -18.16 -5.71 11.06
C GLY A 383 -17.95 -5.75 12.56
N THR A 384 -19.03 -5.60 13.33
CA THR A 384 -19.00 -5.60 14.81
C THR A 384 -19.64 -6.84 15.42
N ILE A 385 -20.36 -7.62 14.63
CA ILE A 385 -20.99 -8.87 15.07
C ILE A 385 -19.92 -9.96 15.12
N ASN A 386 -19.84 -10.69 16.23
CA ASN A 386 -19.01 -11.88 16.30
C ASN A 386 -19.78 -13.07 15.70
N TYR A 387 -19.29 -13.57 14.56
CA TYR A 387 -19.93 -14.63 13.81
C TYR A 387 -18.92 -15.69 13.40
N SER A 388 -19.45 -16.85 13.02
CA SER A 388 -18.75 -17.93 12.35
C SER A 388 -19.56 -18.41 11.16
N ILE A 389 -18.87 -18.83 10.10
CA ILE A 389 -19.49 -19.62 9.03
C ILE A 389 -19.53 -21.06 9.51
N ASP A 390 -20.73 -21.64 9.56
CA ASP A 390 -20.94 -22.98 10.06
C ASP A 390 -21.86 -23.80 9.14
N HIS A 391 -21.71 -25.12 9.18
CA HIS A 391 -22.53 -26.04 8.42
C HIS A 391 -23.82 -26.36 9.17
N LEU A 392 -25.00 -26.22 8.54
CA LEU A 392 -26.29 -26.61 9.11
C LEU A 392 -26.28 -28.10 9.49
N PHE A 393 -25.90 -28.97 8.57
CA PHE A 393 -25.51 -30.35 8.85
C PHE A 393 -24.02 -30.38 9.18
N PRO A 394 -23.61 -30.63 10.44
CA PRO A 394 -22.21 -30.62 10.84
C PRO A 394 -21.37 -31.63 10.04
N GLN A 395 -20.09 -31.34 9.84
CA GLN A 395 -19.18 -32.25 9.14
C GLN A 395 -19.12 -33.65 9.79
N GLU A 396 -19.33 -33.73 11.11
CA GLU A 396 -19.40 -34.98 11.87
C GLU A 396 -20.53 -35.90 11.37
N SER A 397 -21.66 -35.34 10.94
CA SER A 397 -22.82 -36.09 10.44
C SER A 397 -22.51 -36.89 9.17
N PHE A 398 -21.40 -36.59 8.48
CA PHE A 398 -21.00 -37.26 7.24
C PHE A 398 -20.00 -38.41 7.45
N ARG A 399 -19.60 -38.71 8.69
CA ARG A 399 -18.56 -39.72 8.98
C ARG A 399 -19.03 -41.17 8.87
N LYS A 400 -20.32 -41.47 9.09
CA LYS A 400 -20.85 -42.84 9.09
C LYS A 400 -22.14 -42.92 8.28
N ASN A 401 -22.29 -43.98 7.49
CA ASN A 401 -23.53 -44.33 6.76
C ASN A 401 -24.05 -43.27 5.77
N VAL A 402 -23.16 -42.43 5.21
CA VAL A 402 -23.50 -41.48 4.15
C VAL A 402 -22.76 -41.87 2.85
N PRO A 403 -23.46 -42.03 1.70
CA PRO A 403 -22.82 -42.31 0.42
C PRO A 403 -21.82 -41.24 0.00
N ASP A 404 -20.75 -41.61 -0.69
CA ASP A 404 -19.67 -40.67 -1.05
C ASP A 404 -20.15 -39.52 -1.95
N GLN A 405 -21.09 -39.79 -2.87
CA GLN A 405 -21.72 -38.77 -3.71
C GLN A 405 -22.41 -37.67 -2.89
N VAL A 406 -23.05 -38.04 -1.78
CA VAL A 406 -23.73 -37.11 -0.86
C VAL A 406 -22.69 -36.25 -0.11
N LYS A 407 -21.53 -36.82 0.23
CA LYS A 407 -20.45 -36.11 0.92
C LYS A 407 -19.85 -34.99 0.07
N GLU A 408 -19.93 -35.05 -1.26
CA GLU A 408 -19.47 -33.99 -2.15
C GLU A 408 -20.24 -32.67 -1.96
N PHE A 409 -21.50 -32.76 -1.51
CA PHE A 409 -22.35 -31.61 -1.21
C PHE A 409 -22.20 -31.11 0.23
N ARG A 410 -21.36 -31.74 1.07
CA ARG A 410 -21.14 -31.34 2.47
C ARG A 410 -20.81 -29.86 2.58
N ASP A 411 -19.91 -29.37 1.74
CA ASP A 411 -19.41 -28.00 1.75
C ASP A 411 -20.16 -27.07 0.77
N ASP A 412 -21.35 -27.48 0.29
CA ASP A 412 -22.23 -26.68 -0.56
C ASP A 412 -22.72 -25.44 0.18
N PHE A 413 -22.88 -24.31 -0.54
CA PHE A 413 -23.39 -23.06 0.00
C PHE A 413 -24.72 -23.23 0.76
N ALA A 414 -25.62 -24.09 0.28
CA ALA A 414 -26.89 -24.36 0.92
C ALA A 414 -26.79 -25.25 2.16
N ASN A 415 -25.60 -25.71 2.53
CA ASN A 415 -25.34 -26.23 3.87
C ASN A 415 -24.70 -25.18 4.79
N LEU A 416 -24.40 -23.96 4.34
CA LEU A 416 -23.70 -22.96 5.15
C LEU A 416 -24.64 -21.89 5.71
N ALA A 417 -24.28 -21.33 6.85
CA ALA A 417 -24.95 -20.18 7.45
C ALA A 417 -23.96 -19.32 8.25
N LEU A 418 -24.27 -18.02 8.39
CA LEU A 418 -23.63 -17.19 9.41
C LEU A 418 -24.35 -17.43 10.73
N VAL A 419 -23.59 -17.89 11.73
CA VAL A 419 -24.07 -18.21 13.07
C VAL A 419 -23.35 -17.28 14.04
N ILE A 420 -24.09 -16.54 14.86
CA ILE A 420 -23.51 -15.65 15.88
C ILE A 420 -22.94 -16.48 17.04
N SER A 421 -21.93 -15.95 17.75
CA SER A 421 -21.16 -16.74 18.73
C SER A 421 -22.01 -17.44 19.80
N ASP A 422 -23.04 -16.76 20.31
CA ASP A 422 -23.95 -17.35 21.32
C ASP A 422 -24.70 -18.56 20.76
N GLU A 423 -25.15 -18.52 19.51
CA GLU A 423 -25.80 -19.64 18.84
C GLU A 423 -24.83 -20.80 18.59
N ASN A 424 -23.60 -20.49 18.14
CA ASN A 424 -22.62 -21.52 17.79
C ASN A 424 -22.15 -22.31 19.03
N SER A 425 -22.05 -21.64 20.19
CA SER A 425 -21.66 -22.28 21.46
C SER A 425 -22.57 -23.46 21.84
N GLY A 426 -23.86 -23.39 21.49
CA GLY A 426 -24.86 -24.41 21.75
C GLY A 426 -24.95 -25.51 20.68
N LYS A 427 -24.68 -25.19 19.41
CA LYS A 427 -24.90 -26.11 18.28
C LYS A 427 -23.83 -27.20 18.17
N LYS A 428 -22.54 -26.84 18.18
CA LYS A 428 -21.40 -27.79 18.03
C LYS A 428 -21.65 -28.85 16.94
N ASN A 429 -21.56 -30.14 17.28
CA ASN A 429 -21.78 -31.27 16.38
C ASN A 429 -23.20 -31.85 16.48
N GLN A 430 -24.18 -31.09 17.01
CA GLN A 430 -25.54 -31.57 17.18
C GLN A 430 -26.21 -31.83 15.82
N PRO A 431 -26.93 -32.95 15.64
CA PRO A 431 -27.72 -33.20 14.44
C PRO A 431 -28.72 -32.07 14.15
N LEU A 432 -28.90 -31.72 12.87
CA LEU A 432 -29.75 -30.58 12.48
C LEU A 432 -31.19 -30.74 12.95
N ASN A 433 -31.77 -31.95 12.81
CA ASN A 433 -33.12 -32.25 13.26
C ASN A 433 -33.32 -31.94 14.75
N GLU A 434 -32.36 -32.28 15.60
CA GLU A 434 -32.44 -31.98 17.04
C GLU A 434 -32.27 -30.49 17.30
N TRP A 435 -31.28 -29.86 16.65
CA TRP A 435 -31.00 -28.43 16.83
C TRP A 435 -32.23 -27.58 16.50
N LEU A 436 -32.87 -27.84 15.36
CA LEU A 436 -34.00 -27.06 14.86
C LEU A 436 -35.29 -27.23 15.69
N THR A 437 -35.47 -28.34 16.42
CA THR A 437 -36.65 -28.51 17.30
C THR A 437 -36.74 -27.45 18.41
N THR A 438 -35.60 -26.86 18.79
CA THR A 438 -35.53 -25.84 19.84
C THR A 438 -35.52 -24.41 19.29
N ARG A 439 -35.68 -24.22 17.98
CA ARG A 439 -35.59 -22.92 17.32
C ARG A 439 -36.97 -22.40 16.93
N SER A 440 -37.11 -21.07 16.88
CA SER A 440 -38.37 -20.44 16.50
C SER A 440 -38.57 -20.44 14.97
N PRO A 441 -39.81 -20.25 14.48
CA PRO A 441 -40.07 -20.06 13.05
C PRO A 441 -39.28 -18.90 12.43
N GLU A 442 -39.00 -17.85 13.19
CA GLU A 442 -38.19 -16.70 12.77
C GLU A 442 -36.74 -17.11 12.49
N TYR A 443 -36.18 -18.04 13.27
CA TYR A 443 -34.85 -18.60 13.00
C TYR A 443 -34.82 -19.33 11.66
N LEU A 444 -35.83 -20.18 11.40
CA LEU A 444 -35.94 -20.90 10.13
C LEU A 444 -36.03 -19.93 8.95
N LYS A 445 -36.85 -18.89 9.08
CA LYS A 445 -37.01 -17.84 8.07
C LYS A 445 -35.70 -17.07 7.84
N ARG A 446 -35.03 -16.65 8.92
CA ARG A 446 -33.75 -15.91 8.87
C ARG A 446 -32.65 -16.69 8.16
N HIS A 447 -32.59 -18.01 8.35
CA HIS A 447 -31.57 -18.87 7.74
C HIS A 447 -32.01 -19.56 6.44
N PHE A 448 -33.20 -19.25 5.94
CA PHE A 448 -33.80 -19.85 4.74
C PHE A 448 -33.84 -21.38 4.82
N ILE A 449 -34.25 -21.92 5.96
CA ILE A 449 -34.35 -23.36 6.20
C ILE A 449 -35.74 -23.85 5.72
N PRO A 450 -35.81 -24.92 4.90
CA PRO A 450 -37.08 -25.56 4.55
C PRO A 450 -37.90 -25.93 5.79
N THR A 451 -39.19 -25.59 5.78
CA THR A 451 -40.09 -25.84 6.92
C THR A 451 -40.58 -27.28 7.02
N ASP A 452 -40.38 -28.09 5.98
CA ASP A 452 -40.64 -29.53 6.00
C ASP A 452 -39.61 -30.23 6.89
N GLN A 453 -40.06 -30.63 8.09
CA GLN A 453 -39.21 -31.28 9.10
C GLN A 453 -38.61 -32.60 8.62
N SER A 454 -39.24 -33.29 7.66
CA SER A 454 -38.71 -34.53 7.12
C SER A 454 -37.36 -34.36 6.42
N LEU A 455 -37.05 -33.13 5.99
CA LEU A 455 -35.79 -32.77 5.33
C LEU A 455 -34.64 -32.50 6.31
N TRP A 456 -34.89 -32.42 7.62
CA TRP A 456 -33.85 -32.07 8.61
C TRP A 456 -32.95 -33.25 9.00
N HIS A 457 -33.22 -34.43 8.42
CA HIS A 457 -32.49 -35.67 8.65
C HIS A 457 -31.37 -35.86 7.63
N ILE A 458 -30.22 -36.42 8.04
CA ILE A 458 -29.03 -36.57 7.19
C ILE A 458 -29.32 -37.48 5.97
N GLU A 459 -30.23 -38.44 6.10
CA GLU A 459 -30.69 -39.33 5.03
C GLU A 459 -31.45 -38.58 3.92
N ARG A 460 -31.87 -37.33 4.18
CA ARG A 460 -32.54 -36.45 3.23
C ARG A 460 -31.68 -35.25 2.83
N PHE A 461 -30.39 -35.25 3.14
CA PHE A 461 -29.48 -34.11 2.93
C PHE A 461 -29.50 -33.56 1.50
N GLU A 462 -29.44 -34.40 0.47
CA GLU A 462 -29.48 -33.93 -0.93
C GLU A 462 -30.77 -33.16 -1.24
N LYS A 463 -31.92 -33.66 -0.76
CA LYS A 463 -33.21 -32.98 -0.93
C LYS A 463 -33.25 -31.68 -0.15
N PHE A 464 -32.70 -31.66 1.07
CA PHE A 464 -32.57 -30.43 1.85
C PHE A 464 -31.76 -29.37 1.11
N VAL A 465 -30.59 -29.74 0.57
CA VAL A 465 -29.73 -28.84 -0.21
C VAL A 465 -30.49 -28.28 -1.42
N ILE A 466 -31.19 -29.13 -2.18
CA ILE A 466 -31.99 -28.71 -3.34
C ILE A 466 -33.08 -27.70 -2.93
N GLU A 467 -33.87 -27.99 -1.90
CA GLU A 467 -34.96 -27.09 -1.47
C GLU A 467 -34.41 -25.79 -0.87
N ARG A 468 -33.34 -25.85 -0.07
CA ARG A 468 -32.71 -24.65 0.47
C ARG A 468 -32.08 -23.80 -0.63
N ARG A 469 -31.45 -24.38 -1.66
CA ARG A 469 -30.95 -23.62 -2.83
C ARG A 469 -32.04 -22.82 -3.53
N LYS A 470 -33.27 -23.33 -3.62
CA LYS A 470 -34.41 -22.58 -4.19
C LYS A 470 -34.74 -21.35 -3.35
N LEU A 471 -34.80 -21.50 -2.02
CA LEU A 471 -35.06 -20.38 -1.09
C LEU A 471 -33.95 -19.33 -1.16
N LEU A 472 -32.69 -19.77 -1.17
CA LEU A 472 -31.52 -18.89 -1.27
C LEU A 472 -31.49 -18.14 -2.61
N ARG A 473 -31.81 -18.81 -3.73
CA ARG A 473 -31.93 -18.17 -5.04
C ARG A 473 -32.97 -17.06 -5.04
N ALA A 474 -34.18 -17.35 -4.56
CA ALA A 474 -35.26 -16.37 -4.50
C ALA A 474 -34.85 -15.15 -3.66
N ARG A 475 -34.15 -15.37 -2.54
CA ARG A 475 -33.60 -14.28 -1.72
C ARG A 475 -32.57 -13.45 -2.48
N LEU A 476 -31.60 -14.09 -3.13
CA LEU A 476 -30.54 -13.39 -3.87
C LEU A 476 -31.12 -12.58 -5.04
N GLN A 477 -32.10 -13.12 -5.76
CA GLN A 477 -32.82 -12.39 -6.80
C GLN A 477 -33.49 -11.14 -6.22
N CYS A 478 -34.19 -11.24 -5.09
CA CYS A 478 -34.78 -10.10 -4.40
C CYS A 478 -33.74 -9.04 -3.97
N VAL A 479 -32.59 -9.47 -3.43
CA VAL A 479 -31.51 -8.56 -3.00
C VAL A 479 -30.84 -7.84 -4.17
N PHE A 480 -30.77 -8.48 -5.33
CA PHE A 480 -30.14 -7.90 -6.52
C PHE A 480 -31.08 -7.09 -7.41
N LEU A 481 -32.39 -7.14 -7.18
CA LEU A 481 -33.35 -6.28 -7.85
C LEU A 481 -33.23 -4.84 -7.32
N PRO A 482 -33.13 -3.82 -8.19
CA PRO A 482 -33.25 -2.44 -7.77
C PRO A 482 -34.67 -2.15 -7.27
N ASP A 483 -34.81 -1.35 -6.21
CA ASP A 483 -36.12 -1.01 -5.64
C ASP A 483 -37.06 -0.44 -6.72
N GLY A 484 -38.18 -1.13 -6.99
CA GLY A 484 -39.16 -0.77 -8.02
C GLY A 484 -39.65 -1.93 -8.89
N GLU A 485 -38.98 -3.08 -8.85
CA GLU A 485 -39.38 -4.31 -9.58
C GLU A 485 -39.87 -5.42 -8.65
N SER A 486 -40.62 -5.06 -7.60
CA SER A 486 -41.40 -6.04 -6.83
C SER A 486 -42.73 -6.25 -7.55
N THR A 487 -42.87 -7.33 -8.32
CA THR A 487 -44.19 -7.86 -8.71
C THR A 487 -44.87 -8.52 -7.55
#